data_AF-A0AAJ6PAG5-F1
#
_entry.id   AF-A0AAJ6PAG5-F1
#
_cell.length_a   1.000
_cell.length_b   1.000
_cell.length_c   1.000
_cell.angle_alpha   90.00
_cell.angle_beta   90.00
_cell.angle_gamma   90.00
#
_symmetry.space_group_name_H-M   'P 1'
#
loop_
_entity.id
_entity.type
_entity.pdbx_description
1 polymer ?
#
loop_
_entity_poly.entity_id
_entity_poly.type
_entity_poly.pdbx_seq_one_letter_code
_entity_poly.pdbx_strand_id
1 'polypeptide(L)'
;MSQEQVLLDTDTLSAIMRQNPLVIPKAQAYLTQHSRFTFSIITRYEILRGLKAKGANKQLRAFEKFCTNNIIIPLTDEIIV
;
A
#
# COMPACT_ATOMS: atom_id res chain seq x y z
N MET A 1 16.83 -15.79 -6.71
CA MET A 1 17.29 -14.40 -6.65
C MET A 1 16.40 -13.70 -5.64
N SER A 2 16.96 -13.08 -4.61
CA SER A 2 16.18 -12.26 -3.68
C SER A 2 15.72 -11.01 -4.42
N GLN A 3 14.40 -10.80 -4.54
CA GLN A 3 13.84 -9.53 -4.98
C GLN A 3 14.27 -8.42 -4.00
N GLU A 4 14.53 -7.21 -4.48
CA GLU A 4 14.77 -6.07 -3.58
C GLU A 4 13.44 -5.57 -3.01
N GLN A 5 13.50 -4.89 -1.86
CA GLN A 5 12.32 -4.19 -1.36
C GLN A 5 11.93 -3.08 -2.32
N VAL A 6 10.64 -3.01 -2.66
CA VAL A 6 10.10 -2.00 -3.58
C VAL A 6 9.09 -1.10 -2.89
N LEU A 7 9.00 0.13 -3.38
CA LEU A 7 7.95 1.07 -3.01
C LEU A 7 6.73 0.83 -3.90
N LEU A 8 5.60 0.42 -3.32
CA LEU A 8 4.37 0.22 -4.07
C LEU A 8 3.68 1.55 -4.37
N ASP A 9 3.25 1.70 -5.62
CA ASP A 9 2.39 2.80 -6.04
C ASP A 9 0.91 2.53 -5.70
N THR A 10 0.10 3.58 -5.77
CA THR A 10 -1.31 3.61 -5.41
C THR A 10 -2.16 2.64 -6.24
N ASP A 11 -1.85 2.46 -7.52
CA ASP A 11 -2.59 1.57 -8.42
C ASP A 11 -2.45 0.10 -8.01
N THR A 12 -1.23 -0.32 -7.69
CA THR A 12 -0.85 -1.67 -7.30
C THR A 12 -1.43 -1.97 -5.93
N LEU A 13 -1.32 -1.03 -4.98
CA LEU A 13 -1.91 -1.19 -3.66
C LEU A 13 -3.44 -1.26 -3.74
N SER A 14 -4.06 -0.42 -4.59
CA SER A 14 -5.49 -0.47 -4.87
C SER A 14 -5.91 -1.79 -5.50
N ALA A 15 -5.11 -2.37 -6.39
CA ALA A 15 -5.39 -3.67 -7.00
C ALA A 15 -5.29 -4.82 -5.97
N ILE A 16 -4.33 -4.78 -5.04
CA ILE A 16 -4.24 -5.71 -3.90
C ILE A 16 -5.48 -5.60 -3.02
N MET A 17 -5.89 -4.37 -2.65
CA MET A 17 -7.08 -4.14 -1.82
C MET A 17 -8.37 -4.63 -2.49
N ARG A 18 -8.44 -4.60 -3.82
CA ARG A 18 -9.58 -5.11 -4.61
C ARG A 18 -9.50 -6.61 -4.90
N GLN A 19 -8.52 -7.32 -4.34
CA GLN A 19 -8.30 -8.75 -4.58
C GLN A 19 -8.14 -9.09 -6.07
N ASN A 20 -7.41 -8.26 -6.81
CA ASN A 20 -7.19 -8.51 -8.24
C ASN A 20 -6.43 -9.84 -8.44
N PRO A 21 -7.00 -10.81 -9.19
CA PRO A 21 -6.45 -12.17 -9.29
C PRO A 21 -5.07 -12.22 -9.96
N LEU A 22 -4.72 -11.21 -10.77
CA LEU A 22 -3.40 -11.12 -11.41
C LEU A 22 -2.32 -10.54 -10.48
N VAL A 23 -2.73 -9.82 -9.44
CA VAL A 23 -1.83 -9.09 -8.53
C VAL A 23 -1.60 -9.88 -7.24
N ILE A 24 -2.63 -10.57 -6.73
CA ILE A 24 -2.55 -11.30 -5.46
C ILE A 24 -1.41 -12.33 -5.42
N PRO A 25 -1.18 -13.19 -6.44
CA PRO A 25 -0.06 -14.13 -6.40
C PRO A 25 1.31 -13.45 -6.29
N LYS A 26 1.47 -12.31 -6.98
CA LYS A 26 2.70 -11.51 -6.94
C LYS A 26 2.90 -10.87 -5.56
N ALA A 27 1.81 -10.32 -5.00
CA ALA A 27 1.83 -9.72 -3.67
C ALA A 27 2.14 -10.76 -2.58
N GLN A 28 1.60 -11.98 -2.68
CA GLN A 28 1.92 -13.08 -1.78
C GLN A 28 3.38 -13.52 -1.89
N ALA A 29 3.89 -13.68 -3.12
CA ALA A 29 5.30 -14.01 -3.33
C ALA A 29 6.23 -12.95 -2.73
N TYR A 30 5.91 -11.67 -2.91
CA TYR A 30 6.64 -10.55 -2.30
C TYR A 30 6.61 -10.62 -0.77
N LEU A 31 5.44 -10.85 -0.17
CA LEU A 31 5.30 -10.95 1.29
C LEU A 31 6.05 -12.14 1.88
N THR A 32 6.14 -13.27 1.18
CA THR A 32 6.96 -14.42 1.63
C THR A 32 8.42 -14.03 1.80
N GLN A 33 8.92 -13.11 0.98
CA GLN A 33 10.31 -12.67 1.04
C GLN A 33 10.53 -11.46 1.97
N HIS A 34 9.59 -10.50 2.00
CA HIS A 34 9.78 -9.20 2.65
C HIS A 34 8.88 -8.94 3.86
N SER A 35 7.93 -9.84 4.15
CA SER A 35 6.96 -9.80 5.26
C SER A 35 5.98 -8.63 5.31
N ARG A 36 6.33 -7.47 4.74
CA ARG A 36 5.52 -6.25 4.75
C ARG A 36 5.61 -5.56 3.39
N PHE A 37 4.54 -4.87 3.03
CA PHE A 37 4.57 -3.89 1.96
C PHE A 37 5.19 -2.58 2.43
N THR A 38 5.78 -1.87 1.49
CA THR A 38 6.31 -0.52 1.69
C THR A 38 5.65 0.42 0.69
N PHE A 39 5.09 1.54 1.15
CA PHE A 39 4.49 2.56 0.29
C PHE A 39 4.66 3.95 0.92
N SER A 40 4.43 5.00 0.15
CA SER A 40 4.65 6.37 0.63
C SER A 40 3.45 6.93 1.41
N ILE A 41 3.68 7.99 2.15
CA ILE A 41 2.60 8.78 2.77
C ILE A 41 1.64 9.36 1.72
N ILE A 42 2.10 9.62 0.50
CA ILE A 42 1.29 10.09 -0.62
C ILE A 42 0.30 9.00 -1.06
N THR A 43 0.77 7.76 -1.23
CA THR A 43 -0.09 6.61 -1.54
C THR A 43 -1.16 6.41 -0.46
N ARG A 44 -0.80 6.55 0.81
CA ARG A 44 -1.77 6.52 1.92
C ARG A 44 -2.83 7.61 1.78
N TYR A 45 -2.41 8.84 1.47
CA TYR A 45 -3.30 9.98 1.30
C TYR A 45 -4.32 9.74 0.17
N GLU A 46 -3.86 9.30 -1.00
CA GLU A 46 -4.73 9.11 -2.18
C GLU A 46 -5.82 8.08 -1.92
N ILE A 47 -5.47 6.95 -1.30
CA ILE A 47 -6.42 5.90 -0.96
C ILE A 47 -7.42 6.40 0.09
N LEU A 48 -6.96 7.04 1.17
CA LEU A 48 -7.86 7.58 2.21
C LEU A 48 -8.81 8.63 1.63
N ARG A 49 -8.31 9.55 0.80
CA ARG A 49 -9.13 10.55 0.12
C ARG A 49 -10.20 9.88 -0.74
N GLY A 50 -9.83 8.89 -1.55
CA GLY A 50 -10.75 8.15 -2.41
C GLY A 50 -11.83 7.38 -1.63
N LEU A 51 -11.45 6.76 -0.51
CA LEU A 51 -12.39 6.03 0.36
C LEU A 51 -13.36 6.97 1.09
N LYS A 52 -12.87 8.12 1.59
CA LYS A 52 -13.69 9.15 2.24
C LYS A 52 -14.70 9.75 1.26
N ALA A 53 -14.27 10.09 0.04
CA ALA A 53 -15.14 10.65 -0.99
C ALA A 53 -16.29 9.69 -1.37
N LYS A 54 -16.08 8.37 -1.26
CA LYS A 54 -17.08 7.33 -1.53
C LYS A 54 -17.94 6.96 -0.31
N GLY A 55 -17.69 7.52 0.87
CA GLY A 55 -18.34 7.10 2.11
C GLY A 55 -18.06 5.64 2.49
N ALA A 56 -16.94 5.07 2.03
CA ALA A 56 -16.61 3.65 2.14
C ALA A 56 -16.02 3.28 3.52
N ASN A 57 -16.81 3.48 4.58
CA ASN A 57 -16.34 3.39 5.97
C ASN A 57 -15.73 2.04 6.36
N LYS A 58 -16.26 0.92 5.82
CA LYS A 58 -15.72 -0.42 6.06
C LYS A 58 -14.31 -0.55 5.48
N GLN A 59 -14.12 -0.11 4.25
CA GLN A 59 -12.85 -0.13 3.53
C GLN A 59 -11.86 0.84 4.17
N LEU A 60 -12.32 1.98 4.66
CA LEU A 60 -11.48 2.95 5.37
C LEU A 60 -10.86 2.32 6.63
N ARG A 61 -11.67 1.70 7.49
CA ARG A 61 -11.17 0.99 8.69
C ARG A 61 -10.23 -0.15 8.33
N ALA A 62 -10.55 -0.91 7.28
CA ALA A 62 -9.69 -1.98 6.80
C ALA A 62 -8.33 -1.44 6.30
N PHE A 63 -8.33 -0.31 5.59
CA PHE A 63 -7.12 0.32 5.09
C PHE A 63 -6.27 0.92 6.21
N GLU A 64 -6.89 1.52 7.23
CA GLU A 64 -6.16 2.00 8.41
C GLU A 64 -5.47 0.86 9.15
N LYS A 65 -6.15 -0.27 9.36
CA LYS A 65 -5.53 -1.49 9.93
C LYS A 65 -4.45 -2.06 9.01
N PHE A 66 -4.62 -1.98 7.70
CA PHE A 66 -3.59 -2.38 6.75
C PHE A 66 -2.34 -1.50 6.88
N CYS A 67 -2.51 -0.19 7.07
CA CYS A 67 -1.41 0.76 7.27
C CYS A 67 -0.59 0.44 8.53
N THR A 68 -1.22 0.01 9.63
CA THR A 68 -0.49 -0.32 10.88
C THR A 68 0.40 -1.56 10.75
N ASN A 69 0.14 -2.42 9.76
CA ASN A 69 0.88 -3.67 9.56
C ASN A 69 1.99 -3.55 8.50
N ASN A 70 2.13 -2.39 7.85
CA ASN A 70 3.03 -2.17 6.74
C ASN A 70 3.95 -0.96 6.97
N ILE A 71 4.93 -0.79 6.11
CA ILE A 71 5.90 0.29 6.20
C ILE A 71 5.39 1.47 5.38
N ILE A 72 5.32 2.65 6.01
CA ILE A 72 4.92 3.89 5.35
C ILE A 72 6.09 4.85 5.40
N ILE A 73 6.60 5.20 4.22
CA ILE A 73 7.74 6.12 4.09
C ILE A 73 7.20 7.56 4.11
N PRO A 74 7.69 8.42 5.03
CA PRO A 74 7.33 9.84 5.02
C PRO A 74 7.92 10.52 3.77
N LEU A 75 7.29 11.62 3.35
CA LEU A 75 7.91 12.55 2.42
C LEU A 75 8.29 13.79 3.23
N THR A 76 9.57 14.10 3.25
CA THR A 76 10.14 15.28 3.91
C THR A 76 11.02 16.02 2.90
N ASP A 77 11.36 17.27 3.19
CA ASP A 77 12.19 18.06 2.28
C ASP A 77 13.57 17.41 2.09
N GLU A 78 14.14 16.79 3.12
CA GLU A 78 15.44 16.09 3.05
C GLU A 78 15.46 14.89 2.08
N ILE A 79 14.31 14.39 1.65
CA ILE A 79 14.21 13.30 0.65
C ILE A 79 14.25 13.86 -0.78
N ILE A 80 13.93 15.14 -0.96
CA ILE A 80 13.82 15.79 -2.28
C ILE A 80 15.15 16.40 -2.71
N VAL A 81 15.93 16.94 -1.76
CA VAL A 81 17.22 17.63 -1.99
C VAL A 81 18.41 16.69 -1.85
#